data_AF-A0A7C7YE47-F1
#
_entry.id   AF-A0A7C7YE47-F1
#
_cell.length_a   1.000
_cell.length_b   1.000
_cell.length_c   1.000
_cell.angle_alpha   90.00
_cell.angle_beta   90.00
_cell.angle_gamma   90.00
#
_symmetry.space_group_name_H-M   'P 1'
#
loop_
_entity.id
_entity.type
_entity.pdbx_description
1 polymer ?
#
loop_
_entity_poly.entity_id
_entity_poly.type
_entity_poly.pdbx_seq_one_letter_code
_entity_poly.pdbx_strand_id
1 'polypeptide(L)' 'MDYGLFGFNVGGLSTPDSIERIVVSAEQIGYESVWTAEHVVMIDPPTPQAKSQAIFGFLDAAPRSRCVPELVK' A
#
# COMPACT_ATOMS: atom_id res chain seq x y z
N MET A 1 -5.64 -2.06 28.85
CA MET A 1 -4.33 -2.52 28.32
C MET A 1 -4.60 -2.54 26.84
N ASP A 2 -4.17 -1.48 26.18
CA ASP A 2 -4.81 -1.05 24.95
C ASP A 2 -3.92 -1.53 23.80
N TYR A 3 -4.48 -2.39 22.94
CA TYR A 3 -3.73 -3.06 21.89
C TYR A 3 -3.97 -2.41 20.53
N GLY A 4 -2.89 -2.15 19.79
CA GLY A 4 -2.91 -1.60 18.45
C GLY A 4 -2.33 -2.57 17.41
N LEU A 5 -2.91 -2.58 16.21
CA LEU A 5 -2.42 -3.36 15.06
C LEU A 5 -1.74 -2.45 14.04
N PHE A 6 -0.52 -2.79 13.60
CA PHE A 6 0.26 -1.97 12.66
C PHE A 6 0.84 -2.81 11.50
N GLY A 7 1.01 -2.19 10.33
CA GLY A 7 1.82 -2.73 9.23
C GLY A 7 1.13 -3.76 8.34
N PHE A 8 -0.20 -3.84 8.39
CA PHE A 8 -0.99 -4.81 7.61
C PHE A 8 -1.22 -4.40 6.14
N ASN A 9 -0.93 -3.15 5.77
CA ASN A 9 -1.13 -2.61 4.42
C ASN A 9 0.07 -2.86 3.47
N VAL A 10 0.82 -3.94 3.73
CA VAL A 10 2.09 -4.25 3.08
C VAL A 10 2.09 -5.68 2.54
N GLY A 11 2.74 -5.90 1.39
CA GLY A 11 2.88 -7.21 0.76
C GLY A 11 1.55 -7.75 0.21
N GLY A 12 1.33 -9.06 0.34
CA GLY A 12 0.15 -9.74 -0.20
C GLY A 12 -1.20 -9.32 0.43
N LEU A 13 -1.16 -8.55 1.52
CA LEU A 13 -2.34 -8.01 2.20
C LEU A 13 -2.63 -6.55 1.83
N SER A 14 -1.85 -5.94 0.93
CA SER A 14 -2.02 -4.54 0.49
C SER A 14 -3.21 -4.30 -0.47
N THR A 15 -4.19 -5.20 -0.51
CA THR A 15 -5.41 -5.02 -1.31
C THR A 15 -6.54 -4.43 -0.46
N PRO A 16 -7.48 -3.65 -1.06
CA PRO A 16 -8.62 -3.12 -0.32
C PRO A 16 -9.41 -4.21 0.44
N ASP A 17 -9.74 -5.31 -0.22
CA ASP A 17 -10.48 -6.44 0.37
C ASP A 17 -9.73 -7.08 1.54
N SER A 18 -8.41 -7.25 1.42
CA SER A 18 -7.58 -7.79 2.51
C SER A 18 -7.55 -6.84 3.71
N ILE A 19 -7.41 -5.55 3.47
CA ILE A 19 -7.38 -4.51 4.50
C ILE A 19 -8.71 -4.44 5.26
N GLU A 20 -9.84 -4.45 4.54
CA GLU A 20 -11.17 -4.47 5.15
C GLU A 20 -11.33 -5.65 6.12
N ARG A 21 -10.98 -6.86 5.66
CA ARG A 21 -11.08 -8.08 6.49
C ARG A 21 -10.22 -7.98 7.75
N ILE A 22 -9.03 -7.41 7.64
CA ILE A 22 -8.12 -7.25 8.79
C ILE A 22 -8.69 -6.26 9.79
N VAL A 23 -9.17 -5.10 9.35
CA VAL A 23 -9.73 -4.07 10.24
C VAL A 23 -10.98 -4.56 10.96
N VAL A 24 -11.91 -5.20 10.24
CA VAL A 24 -13.12 -5.80 10.84
C VAL A 24 -12.75 -6.88 11.85
N SER A 25 -11.78 -7.74 11.53
CA SER A 25 -11.35 -8.79 12.46
C SER A 25 -10.67 -8.21 13.70
N ALA A 26 -9.86 -7.16 13.53
CA ALA A 26 -9.17 -6.49 14.63
C ALA A 26 -10.18 -5.87 15.62
N GLU A 27 -11.24 -5.24 15.12
CA GLU A 27 -12.33 -4.72 15.96
C GLU A 27 -13.04 -5.85 16.72
N GLN A 28 -13.37 -6.95 16.05
CA GLN A 28 -14.07 -8.09 16.67
C GLN A 28 -13.30 -8.77 17.79
N ILE A 29 -11.96 -8.75 17.73
CA ILE A 29 -11.09 -9.37 18.75
C ILE A 29 -10.60 -8.35 19.80
N GLY A 30 -11.10 -7.11 19.75
CA GLY A 30 -10.88 -6.10 20.79
C GLY A 30 -9.64 -5.24 20.63
N TYR A 31 -9.08 -5.10 19.42
CA TYR A 31 -8.09 -4.05 19.16
C TYR A 31 -8.76 -2.68 19.19
N GLU A 32 -8.12 -1.72 19.84
CA GLU A 32 -8.66 -0.37 20.02
C GLU A 32 -8.17 0.60 18.93
N SER A 33 -7.11 0.22 18.21
CA SER A 33 -6.59 1.02 17.10
C SER A 33 -5.92 0.18 16.02
N VAL A 34 -5.99 0.67 14.78
CA VAL A 34 -5.29 0.13 13.62
C VAL A 34 -4.50 1.25 12.96
N TRP A 35 -3.27 0.96 12.53
CA TRP A 35 -2.35 1.94 11.98
C TRP A 35 -1.72 1.40 10.70
N THR A 36 -1.77 2.19 9.63
CA THR A 36 -1.12 1.88 8.36
C THR A 36 0.18 2.66 8.22
N ALA A 37 1.20 2.04 7.64
CA ALA A 37 2.40 2.77 7.23
C ALA A 37 2.16 3.40 5.86
N GLU A 38 2.34 4.71 5.73
CA GLU A 38 2.39 5.36 4.42
C GLU A 38 3.82 5.28 3.88
N HIS A 39 3.98 4.79 2.66
CA HIS A 39 5.25 4.84 1.95
C HIS A 39 5.18 5.94 0.89
N VAL A 40 5.92 7.02 1.09
CA VAL A 40 6.02 8.09 0.09
C VAL A 40 6.95 7.62 -1.03
N VAL A 41 6.39 7.31 -2.19
CA VAL A 41 7.18 7.08 -3.41
C VAL A 41 7.59 8.43 -3.99
N MET A 42 8.83 8.84 -3.76
CA MET A 42 9.44 9.90 -4.56
C MET A 42 9.73 9.34 -5.95
N ILE A 43 9.07 9.90 -6.96
CA ILE A 43 9.43 9.65 -8.36
C ILE A 43 10.75 10.41 -8.60
N ASP A 44 11.88 9.71 -8.47
CA ASP A 44 13.12 10.22 -9.04
C ASP A 44 12.92 10.43 -10.56
N PRO A 45 13.51 11.48 -11.16
CA PRO A 45 13.50 11.62 -12.60
C PRO A 45 14.09 10.34 -13.22
N PRO A 46 13.41 9.71 -14.20
CA PRO A 46 13.84 8.43 -14.73
C PRO A 46 15.28 8.56 -15.28
N THR A 47 16.23 7.93 -14.60
CA THR A 47 17.60 7.74 -15.10
C THR A 47 17.65 6.43 -15.88
N PRO A 48 18.48 6.30 -16.92
CA PRO A 48 18.59 5.07 -17.70
C PRO A 48 18.92 3.80 -16.87
N GLN A 49 19.44 3.98 -15.65
CA GLN A 49 19.83 2.93 -14.72
C GLN A 49 18.74 2.59 -13.70
N ALA A 50 17.66 3.37 -13.59
CA ALA A 50 16.60 3.17 -12.62
C ALA A 50 15.70 2.00 -13.01
N LYS A 51 16.08 0.79 -12.60
CA LYS A 51 15.17 -0.36 -12.49
C LYS A 51 14.66 -0.46 -11.05
N SER A 52 13.92 0.53 -10.57
CA SER A 52 13.12 0.35 -9.35
C SER A 52 11.87 -0.44 -9.72
N GLN A 53 12.05 -1.75 -9.94
CA GLN A 53 10.90 -2.63 -9.94
C GLN A 53 10.29 -2.55 -8.55
N ALA A 54 9.00 -2.21 -8.43
CA ALA A 54 8.28 -2.21 -7.17
C ALA A 54 8.16 -3.67 -6.68
N ILE A 55 9.22 -4.20 -6.06
CA ILE A 55 9.30 -5.60 -5.60
C ILE A 55 8.52 -5.80 -4.29
N PHE A 56 8.09 -4.70 -3.67
CA PHE A 56 7.42 -4.71 -2.37
C PHE A 56 6.17 -3.83 -2.43
N GLY A 57 5.01 -4.48 -2.52
CA GLY A 57 3.73 -3.78 -2.64
C GLY A 57 3.34 -3.10 -1.33
N PHE A 58 3.42 -1.77 -1.29
CA PHE A 58 2.67 -0.96 -0.33
C PHE A 58 1.32 -0.61 -0.95
N LEU A 59 0.29 -0.44 -0.12
CA LEU A 59 -0.87 0.32 -0.57
C LEU A 59 -0.44 1.79 -0.74
N ASP A 60 -0.10 2.18 -1.97
CA ASP A 60 0.14 3.58 -2.33
C ASP A 60 -1.19 4.33 -2.44
N ALA A 61 -1.28 5.50 -1.79
CA ALA A 61 -2.40 6.42 -1.93
C ALA A 61 -2.41 7.13 -3.30
N ALA A 62 -1.33 7.00 -4.07
CA ALA A 62 -1.30 7.49 -5.44
C ALA A 62 -2.29 6.68 -6.29
N PRO A 63 -3.15 7.34 -7.10
CA PRO A 63 -3.93 6.59 -8.08
C PRO A 63 -2.94 5.76 -8.89
N ARG A 64 -3.22 4.47 -9.08
CA ARG A 64 -2.59 3.68 -10.14
C ARG A 64 -2.92 4.38 -11.45
N SER A 65 -2.13 5.38 -11.83
CA SER A 65 -2.03 5.88 -13.19
C SER A 65 -1.51 4.69 -13.97
N ARG A 66 -2.46 3.91 -14.48
CA ARG A 66 -2.24 2.96 -15.55
C ARG A 66 -1.51 3.78 -16.61
N CYS A 67 -0.20 3.64 -16.74
CA CYS A 67 0.50 4.07 -17.93
C CYS A 67 -0.16 3.32 -19.07
N VAL A 68 -1.09 3.99 -19.76
CA VAL A 68 -1.69 3.50 -20.99
C VAL A 68 -0.63 3.79 -22.05
N PRO A 69 0.02 2.78 -22.64
CA PRO A 69 0.99 3.02 -23.69
C PRO A 69 0.22 3.22 -24.99
N GLU A 70 -0.50 4.34 -25.13
CA GLU A 70 -1.10 4.73 -26.41
C GLU A 70 -1.54 6.20 -26.38
N LEU A 71 -0.62 7.09 -26.74
CA LEU A 71 -0.87 8.20 -27.67
C LEU A 71 0.45 8.91 -27.98
N VAL A 72 1.24 8.33 -28.89
CA VAL A 72 2.12 9.11 -29.76
C VAL A 72 1.50 9.02 -31.14
N LYS A 73 0.82 10.10 -31.54
CA LYS A 73 0.64 10.46 -32.94
C LYS A 73 1.52 11.67 -33.20
#